data_AF-A0A6P1AEQ8-F1
#
_entry.id   AF-A0A6P1AEQ8-F1
#
_cell.length_a   1.000
_cell.length_b   1.000
_cell.length_c   1.000
_cell.angle_alpha   90.00
_cell.angle_beta   90.00
_cell.angle_gamma   90.00
#
_symmetry.space_group_name_H-M   'P 1'
#
loop_
_entity.id
_entity.type
_entity.pdbx_description
1 polymer ?
#
loop_
_entity_poly.entity_id
_entity_poly.type
_entity_poly.pdbx_seq_one_letter_code
_entity_poly.pdbx_strand_id
1 'polypeptide(L)'
;MKLNHQTGLLLGSLAIASFASCNLAKAATVTQAGFTWDSNNAVTNGSIVQNPGISFSLTGFPVDNTVGTTLGFPNKSTVNLGDNTNRGIIELSWGGSLLENLAGNDFVIYENGAANAPEAFAVAVKQKGGSFTNFLYQFSDNFENQTFATAFDLDSFGIAIGESIIAIRIANLISSDTVGAGGQGFLGGGVTPNTGSLGGNITYPSGRFDPDITYAVALNNVVPTAIPFEFSPSLGLIIFGGWVMFGKLKQTSKVNK
;
A
#
# COMPACT_ATOMS: atom_id res chain seq x y z
N MET A 1 24.51 54.58 -54.39
CA MET A 1 25.04 53.22 -54.14
C MET A 1 24.00 52.47 -53.32
N LYS A 2 23.28 51.51 -53.93
CA LYS A 2 22.29 50.67 -53.24
C LYS A 2 23.02 49.44 -52.68
N LEU A 3 22.99 49.23 -51.37
CA LEU A 3 23.42 47.97 -50.76
C LEU A 3 22.16 47.16 -50.38
N ASN A 4 22.04 46.00 -51.02
CA ASN A 4 21.10 44.93 -50.69
C ASN A 4 21.52 44.27 -49.37
N HIS A 5 20.65 44.20 -48.37
CA HIS A 5 20.73 43.22 -47.28
C HIS A 5 19.30 42.73 -46.96
N GLN A 6 18.91 41.61 -47.58
CA GLN A 6 17.87 40.75 -47.04
C GLN A 6 18.57 39.55 -46.40
N THR A 7 18.76 39.62 -45.09
CA THR A 7 19.08 38.48 -44.24
C THR A 7 17.77 37.79 -43.87
N GLY A 8 17.56 36.60 -44.42
CA GLY A 8 16.54 35.68 -43.95
C GLY A 8 16.86 35.22 -42.54
N LEU A 9 15.87 35.26 -41.66
CA LEU A 9 15.91 34.56 -40.38
C LEU A 9 14.71 33.60 -40.36
N LEU A 10 14.97 32.37 -40.81
CA LEU A 10 14.10 31.23 -40.63
C LEU A 10 14.50 30.61 -39.28
N LEU A 11 13.74 30.86 -38.22
CA LEU A 11 13.84 30.11 -36.97
C LEU A 11 12.45 29.54 -36.68
N GLY A 12 12.21 28.37 -37.28
CA GLY A 12 11.17 27.46 -36.85
C GLY A 12 11.68 26.63 -35.69
N SER A 13 10.98 26.67 -34.57
CA SER A 13 11.03 25.63 -33.55
C SER A 13 9.70 25.60 -32.80
N LEU A 14 8.73 24.93 -33.42
CA LEU A 14 7.50 24.50 -32.76
C LEU A 14 7.82 23.21 -32.00
N ALA A 15 8.16 23.33 -30.71
CA ALA A 15 8.31 22.18 -29.84
C ALA A 15 6.91 21.65 -29.47
N ILE A 16 6.40 20.70 -30.27
CA ILE A 16 5.25 19.89 -29.89
C ILE A 16 5.74 18.94 -28.79
N ALA A 17 5.34 19.19 -27.55
CA ALA A 17 5.49 18.24 -26.46
C ALA A 17 4.65 17.00 -26.81
N SER A 18 5.32 15.95 -27.28
CA SER A 18 4.73 14.62 -27.40
C SER A 18 4.53 14.10 -25.98
N PHE A 19 3.32 14.24 -25.46
CA PHE A 19 2.88 13.42 -24.34
C PHE A 19 2.79 12.00 -24.87
N ALA A 20 3.88 11.25 -24.73
CA ALA A 20 3.85 9.81 -24.91
C ALA A 20 2.75 9.29 -23.98
N SER A 21 1.65 8.83 -24.58
CA SER A 21 0.66 8.00 -23.92
C SER A 21 1.38 6.74 -23.47
N CYS A 22 1.88 6.78 -22.23
CA CYS A 22 2.31 5.58 -21.54
C CYS A 22 1.07 4.68 -21.49
N ASN A 23 1.06 3.63 -22.31
CA ASN A 23 0.11 2.54 -22.18
C ASN A 23 0.41 1.88 -20.84
N LEU A 24 -0.13 2.45 -19.76
CA LEU A 24 -0.19 1.80 -18.46
C LEU A 24 -1.01 0.53 -18.70
N ALA A 25 -0.32 -0.62 -18.71
CA ALA A 25 -0.98 -1.90 -18.77
C ALA A 25 -2.06 -1.90 -17.67
N LYS A 26 -3.31 -2.15 -18.06
CA LYS A 26 -4.40 -2.25 -17.10
C LYS A 26 -4.04 -3.36 -16.12
N ALA A 27 -4.04 -3.03 -14.84
CA ALA A 27 -3.73 -3.97 -13.79
C ALA A 27 -4.67 -5.18 -13.82
N ALA A 28 -4.19 -6.32 -13.34
CA ALA A 28 -5.01 -7.52 -13.27
C ALA A 28 -5.97 -7.42 -12.08
N THR A 29 -7.26 -7.61 -12.35
CA THR A 29 -8.24 -7.86 -11.29
C THR A 29 -8.11 -9.32 -10.86
N VAL A 30 -7.90 -9.54 -9.57
CA VAL A 30 -7.72 -10.88 -8.98
C VAL A 30 -8.85 -11.13 -7.98
N THR A 31 -9.33 -12.37 -7.91
CA THR A 31 -10.31 -12.80 -6.90
C THR A 31 -9.77 -14.04 -6.18
N GLN A 32 -9.81 -14.02 -4.85
CA GLN A 32 -9.35 -15.11 -4.00
C GLN A 32 -10.06 -15.06 -2.65
N ALA A 33 -10.57 -16.20 -2.18
CA ALA A 33 -11.25 -16.35 -0.89
C ALA A 33 -12.32 -15.29 -0.64
N GLY A 34 -13.16 -15.03 -1.65
CA GLY A 34 -14.29 -14.10 -1.55
C GLY A 34 -13.95 -12.60 -1.68
N PHE A 35 -12.67 -12.23 -1.86
CA PHE A 35 -12.27 -10.84 -2.06
C PHE A 35 -11.76 -10.61 -3.48
N THR A 36 -12.11 -9.45 -4.05
CA THR A 36 -11.65 -8.99 -5.37
C THR A 36 -10.84 -7.72 -5.21
N TRP A 37 -9.66 -7.66 -5.85
CA TRP A 37 -8.74 -6.53 -5.75
C TRP A 37 -7.97 -6.30 -7.05
N ASP A 38 -7.40 -5.11 -7.18
CA ASP A 38 -6.49 -4.73 -8.25
C ASP A 38 -5.05 -5.07 -7.86
N SER A 39 -4.29 -5.77 -8.72
CA SER A 39 -2.91 -6.17 -8.42
C SER A 39 -1.94 -5.03 -8.14
N ASN A 40 -2.25 -3.81 -8.58
CA ASN A 40 -1.45 -2.62 -8.27
C ASN A 40 -1.66 -2.12 -6.84
N ASN A 41 -2.70 -2.59 -6.13
CA ASN A 41 -2.98 -2.22 -4.75
C ASN A 41 -2.23 -3.09 -3.74
N ALA A 42 -1.37 -4.00 -4.21
CA ALA A 42 -0.54 -4.86 -3.37
C ALA A 42 0.45 -4.04 -2.55
N VAL A 43 0.82 -4.54 -1.36
CA VAL A 43 1.99 -3.99 -0.66
C VAL A 43 3.24 -4.24 -1.52
N THR A 44 4.09 -3.22 -1.64
CA THR A 44 5.27 -3.24 -2.54
C THR A 44 6.58 -3.08 -1.79
N ASN A 45 6.54 -2.82 -0.49
CA ASN A 45 7.71 -2.67 0.34
C ASN A 45 7.46 -3.24 1.74
N GLY A 46 8.51 -3.73 2.41
CA GLY A 46 8.38 -4.26 3.75
C GLY A 46 9.72 -4.40 4.46
N SER A 47 9.65 -4.66 5.77
CA SER A 47 10.82 -4.94 6.59
C SER A 47 10.50 -5.92 7.72
N ILE A 48 11.54 -6.57 8.21
CA ILE A 48 11.48 -7.43 9.39
C ILE A 48 11.64 -6.56 10.63
N VAL A 49 10.63 -6.58 11.51
CA VAL A 49 10.67 -5.86 12.79
C VAL A 49 11.22 -6.77 13.89
N GLN A 50 10.78 -8.03 13.92
CA GLN A 50 11.20 -9.01 14.93
C GLN A 50 11.16 -10.43 14.36
N ASN A 51 12.32 -11.09 14.29
CA ASN A 51 12.57 -12.54 14.08
C ASN A 51 11.43 -13.40 13.47
N PRO A 52 10.94 -13.14 12.25
CA PRO A 52 10.08 -14.10 11.56
C PRO A 52 10.92 -15.26 11.01
N GLY A 53 10.28 -16.42 10.82
CA GLY A 53 10.77 -17.50 9.99
C GLY A 53 10.45 -17.29 8.51
N ILE A 54 10.92 -18.20 7.66
CA ILE A 54 10.63 -18.20 6.22
C ILE A 54 10.06 -19.58 5.88
N SER A 55 8.95 -19.58 5.14
CA SER A 55 8.28 -20.79 4.65
C SER A 55 8.26 -20.81 3.13
N PHE A 56 8.56 -21.97 2.55
CA PHE A 56 8.65 -22.17 1.09
C PHE A 56 7.57 -23.15 0.63
N SER A 57 6.31 -22.78 0.82
CA SER A 57 5.19 -23.55 0.25
C SER A 57 4.05 -22.61 -0.09
N LEU A 58 3.93 -22.30 -1.39
CA LEU A 58 2.74 -21.66 -1.93
C LEU A 58 2.18 -22.54 -3.02
N THR A 59 1.00 -23.08 -2.77
CA THR A 59 0.24 -23.84 -3.75
C THR A 59 -1.16 -23.24 -3.86
N GLY A 60 -1.49 -22.72 -5.04
CA GLY A 60 -2.85 -22.25 -5.34
C GLY A 60 -3.08 -20.74 -5.25
N PHE A 61 -2.13 -19.92 -4.81
CA PHE A 61 -2.30 -18.46 -4.77
C PHE A 61 -2.12 -17.82 -6.17
N PRO A 62 -3.00 -16.91 -6.60
CA PRO A 62 -3.09 -16.46 -8.01
C PRO A 62 -2.04 -15.40 -8.42
N VAL A 63 -1.08 -15.05 -7.56
CA VAL A 63 -0.04 -14.06 -7.87
C VAL A 63 1.36 -14.47 -7.43
N ASP A 64 2.34 -13.88 -8.11
CA ASP A 64 3.75 -14.25 -8.00
C ASP A 64 4.50 -13.42 -6.96
N ASN A 65 4.06 -12.19 -6.71
CA ASN A 65 4.62 -11.32 -5.69
C ASN A 65 3.95 -11.65 -4.37
N THR A 66 4.70 -12.24 -3.46
CA THR A 66 4.23 -12.67 -2.14
C THR A 66 4.83 -11.76 -1.08
N VAL A 67 4.31 -11.82 0.15
CA VAL A 67 4.93 -11.10 1.28
C VAL A 67 6.39 -11.51 1.46
N GLY A 68 6.73 -12.78 1.24
CA GLY A 68 8.13 -13.23 1.25
C GLY A 68 9.00 -12.50 0.22
N THR A 69 8.54 -12.36 -1.02
CA THR A 69 9.26 -11.58 -2.04
C THR A 69 9.36 -10.09 -1.70
N THR A 70 8.31 -9.51 -1.10
CA THR A 70 8.29 -8.12 -0.64
C THR A 70 9.33 -7.85 0.45
N LEU A 71 9.65 -8.85 1.27
CA LEU A 71 10.71 -8.79 2.28
C LEU A 71 12.11 -9.14 1.73
N GLY A 72 12.22 -9.40 0.42
CA GLY A 72 13.49 -9.73 -0.24
C GLY A 72 13.89 -11.20 -0.17
N PHE A 73 12.99 -12.10 0.26
CA PHE A 73 13.25 -13.53 0.19
C PHE A 73 13.11 -14.05 -1.23
N PRO A 74 13.97 -15.01 -1.64
CA PRO A 74 13.90 -15.58 -2.97
C PRO A 74 12.65 -16.45 -3.13
N ASN A 75 12.21 -16.62 -4.38
CA ASN A 75 11.05 -17.43 -4.77
C ASN A 75 9.72 -16.89 -4.21
N LYS A 76 8.60 -17.41 -4.72
CA LYS A 76 7.25 -17.18 -4.19
C LYS A 76 7.16 -17.81 -2.80
N SER A 77 7.58 -17.08 -1.77
CA SER A 77 7.69 -17.56 -0.38
C SER A 77 6.62 -16.94 0.52
N THR A 78 6.18 -17.68 1.53
CA THR A 78 5.40 -17.12 2.65
C THR A 78 6.34 -16.75 3.79
N VAL A 79 5.81 -15.99 4.73
CA VAL A 79 6.53 -15.60 5.94
C VAL A 79 5.85 -16.22 7.14
N ASN A 80 6.52 -17.18 7.75
CA ASN A 80 6.09 -17.77 8.99
C ASN A 80 6.40 -16.80 10.13
N LEU A 81 5.41 -16.38 10.90
CA LEU A 81 5.62 -15.40 11.97
C LEU A 81 5.98 -16.03 13.33
N GLY A 82 6.37 -17.29 13.40
CA GLY A 82 6.97 -17.87 14.61
C GLY A 82 6.19 -19.06 15.17
N ASP A 83 6.09 -19.13 16.50
CA ASP A 83 5.41 -20.22 17.21
C ASP A 83 4.66 -19.71 18.46
N ASN A 84 4.12 -20.61 19.27
CA ASN A 84 3.34 -20.27 20.48
C ASN A 84 4.10 -19.52 21.58
N THR A 85 5.41 -19.36 21.44
CA THR A 85 6.30 -18.62 22.36
C THR A 85 7.10 -17.53 21.65
N ASN A 86 7.37 -17.67 20.36
CA ASN A 86 8.16 -16.77 19.55
C ASN A 86 7.27 -15.88 18.69
N ARG A 87 7.24 -14.59 19.02
CA ARG A 87 6.54 -13.59 18.22
C ARG A 87 7.43 -13.04 17.10
N GLY A 88 7.10 -13.40 15.87
CA GLY A 88 7.57 -12.73 14.67
C GLY A 88 6.69 -11.51 14.34
N ILE A 89 7.32 -10.44 13.84
CA ILE A 89 6.65 -9.21 13.41
C ILE A 89 7.28 -8.72 12.11
N ILE A 90 6.43 -8.45 11.13
CA ILE A 90 6.80 -7.78 9.87
C ILE A 90 6.04 -6.48 9.72
N GLU A 91 6.64 -5.53 9.00
CA GLU A 91 6.03 -4.27 8.60
C GLU A 91 5.91 -4.24 7.08
N LEU A 92 4.73 -3.91 6.56
CA LEU A 92 4.43 -3.84 5.13
C LEU A 92 3.85 -2.47 4.77
N SER A 93 4.14 -2.00 3.57
CA SER A 93 3.71 -0.69 3.07
C SER A 93 3.51 -0.69 1.55
N TRP A 94 2.82 0.32 1.05
CA TRP A 94 2.56 0.53 -0.38
C TRP A 94 3.63 1.39 -1.07
N GLY A 95 4.88 1.29 -0.63
CA GLY A 95 6.02 1.88 -1.33
C GLY A 95 5.93 3.41 -1.51
N GLY A 96 5.41 4.12 -0.51
CA GLY A 96 5.19 5.57 -0.59
C GLY A 96 3.77 5.97 -1.03
N SER A 97 2.88 5.01 -1.28
CA SER A 97 1.45 5.25 -1.43
C SER A 97 0.71 5.13 -0.09
N LEU A 98 -0.47 5.73 -0.03
CA LEU A 98 -1.37 5.78 1.10
C LEU A 98 -2.59 4.89 0.84
N LEU A 99 -3.06 4.20 1.87
CA LEU A 99 -4.37 3.56 1.87
C LEU A 99 -5.33 4.45 2.65
N GLU A 100 -6.32 5.01 1.95
CA GLU A 100 -7.40 5.79 2.55
C GLU A 100 -8.45 4.85 3.16
N ASN A 101 -8.98 5.23 4.32
CA ASN A 101 -10.11 4.58 4.95
C ASN A 101 -11.41 4.95 4.24
N LEU A 102 -12.08 3.95 3.67
CA LEU A 102 -13.40 4.06 3.06
C LEU A 102 -14.40 3.16 3.79
N ALA A 103 -15.68 3.26 3.44
CA ALA A 103 -16.70 2.44 4.08
C ALA A 103 -16.45 0.94 3.83
N GLY A 104 -16.31 0.17 4.91
CA GLY A 104 -16.15 -1.29 4.90
C GLY A 104 -14.70 -1.73 4.99
N ASN A 105 -14.39 -2.93 4.50
CA ASN A 105 -13.03 -3.46 4.57
C ASN A 105 -12.10 -2.71 3.59
N ASP A 106 -10.93 -2.27 4.07
CA ASP A 106 -9.96 -1.50 3.30
C ASP A 106 -8.79 -2.32 2.79
N PHE A 107 -8.42 -3.39 3.50
CA PHE A 107 -7.36 -4.29 3.10
C PHE A 107 -7.65 -5.72 3.54
N VAL A 108 -6.97 -6.67 2.90
CA VAL A 108 -7.05 -8.08 3.23
C VAL A 108 -5.65 -8.68 3.31
N ILE A 109 -5.46 -9.53 4.33
CA ILE A 109 -4.27 -10.33 4.52
C ILE A 109 -4.63 -11.78 4.24
N TYR A 110 -3.77 -12.44 3.48
CA TYR A 110 -3.87 -13.84 3.14
C TYR A 110 -2.81 -14.65 3.88
N GLU A 111 -3.24 -15.76 4.44
CA GLU A 111 -2.43 -16.74 5.16
C GLU A 111 -2.59 -18.09 4.49
N ASN A 112 -1.48 -18.79 4.25
CA ASN A 112 -1.52 -20.15 3.73
C ASN A 112 -1.82 -21.12 4.88
N GLY A 113 -2.73 -22.07 4.66
CA GLY A 113 -3.16 -22.98 5.72
C GLY A 113 -4.05 -24.11 5.23
N ALA A 114 -4.50 -24.94 6.17
CA ALA A 114 -5.39 -26.05 5.90
C ALA A 114 -6.85 -25.71 6.22
N ALA A 115 -7.79 -26.35 5.52
CA ALA A 115 -9.22 -26.16 5.78
C ALA A 115 -9.56 -26.41 7.25
N ASN A 116 -10.36 -25.52 7.83
CA ASN A 116 -10.76 -25.52 9.24
C ASN A 116 -9.63 -25.33 10.25
N ALA A 117 -8.51 -24.78 9.82
CA ALA A 117 -7.36 -24.57 10.65
C ALA A 117 -6.71 -23.20 10.38
N PRO A 118 -7.44 -22.08 10.62
CA PRO A 118 -6.81 -20.77 10.60
C PRO A 118 -5.72 -20.73 11.68
N GLU A 119 -4.69 -19.93 11.45
CA GLU A 119 -3.62 -19.62 12.40
C GLU A 119 -3.81 -18.20 12.94
N ALA A 120 -3.05 -17.85 13.97
CA ALA A 120 -3.31 -16.69 14.79
C ALA A 120 -2.33 -15.55 14.51
N PHE A 121 -2.77 -14.49 13.83
CA PHE A 121 -2.02 -13.24 13.70
C PHE A 121 -2.86 -12.01 14.05
N ALA A 122 -2.22 -10.93 14.48
CA ALA A 122 -2.85 -9.64 14.70
C ALA A 122 -2.17 -8.53 13.90
N VAL A 123 -2.92 -7.46 13.65
CA VAL A 123 -2.50 -6.34 12.81
C VAL A 123 -2.47 -5.05 13.60
N ALA A 124 -1.46 -4.21 13.38
CA ALA A 124 -1.47 -2.81 13.78
C ALA A 124 -1.31 -1.93 12.55
N VAL A 125 -1.92 -0.74 12.54
CA VAL A 125 -1.82 0.19 11.39
C VAL A 125 -1.11 1.47 11.81
N LYS A 126 -0.46 2.15 10.85
CA LYS A 126 0.23 3.42 11.10
C LYS A 126 -0.40 4.53 10.25
N GLN A 127 -1.01 5.50 10.92
CA GLN A 127 -1.43 6.74 10.28
C GLN A 127 -0.25 7.52 9.69
N LYS A 128 -0.52 8.30 8.64
CA LYS A 128 0.48 9.23 8.09
C LYS A 128 0.96 10.22 9.16
N GLY A 129 2.25 10.16 9.50
CA GLY A 129 2.85 11.02 10.54
C GLY A 129 2.58 10.59 11.98
N GLY A 130 1.89 9.48 12.20
CA GLY A 130 1.55 8.94 13.52
C GLY A 130 2.40 7.73 13.94
N SER A 131 2.07 7.20 15.11
CA SER A 131 2.56 5.91 15.63
C SER A 131 1.68 4.76 15.13
N PHE A 132 2.16 3.52 15.30
CA PHE A 132 1.31 2.35 15.12
C PHE A 132 0.23 2.28 16.21
N THR A 133 -0.95 1.80 15.84
CA THR A 133 -2.02 1.43 16.79
C THR A 133 -1.61 0.23 17.64
N ASN A 134 -2.44 -0.11 18.63
CA ASN A 134 -2.39 -1.44 19.23
C ASN A 134 -2.72 -2.52 18.18
N PHE A 135 -2.25 -3.74 18.41
CA PHE A 135 -2.54 -4.89 17.56
C PHE A 135 -3.99 -5.34 17.76
N LEU A 136 -4.69 -5.58 16.65
CA LEU A 136 -6.06 -6.06 16.53
C LEU A 136 -6.03 -7.47 15.94
N TYR A 137 -6.55 -8.43 16.69
CA TYR A 137 -6.84 -9.77 16.18
C TYR A 137 -8.28 -9.82 15.64
N GLN A 138 -8.47 -10.43 14.47
CA GLN A 138 -9.79 -10.71 13.89
C GLN A 138 -9.83 -12.15 13.38
N PHE A 139 -11.01 -12.75 13.41
CA PHE A 139 -11.24 -14.05 12.78
C PHE A 139 -11.11 -13.94 11.25
N SER A 140 -10.63 -15.00 10.61
CA SER A 140 -10.66 -15.10 9.16
C SER A 140 -12.10 -15.12 8.62
N ASP A 141 -12.32 -14.43 7.51
CA ASP A 141 -13.64 -14.29 6.87
C ASP A 141 -13.95 -15.47 5.96
N ASN A 142 -12.95 -15.93 5.20
CA ASN A 142 -13.13 -16.93 4.15
C ASN A 142 -11.90 -17.85 4.02
N PHE A 143 -12.12 -19.00 3.39
CA PHE A 143 -11.07 -19.95 3.04
C PHE A 143 -11.29 -20.48 1.62
N GLU A 144 -10.26 -20.42 0.78
CA GLU A 144 -10.27 -20.95 -0.59
C GLU A 144 -8.85 -21.33 -1.00
N ASN A 145 -8.67 -22.40 -1.78
CA ASN A 145 -7.37 -22.81 -2.35
C ASN A 145 -6.21 -22.85 -1.33
N GLN A 146 -6.46 -23.38 -0.12
CA GLN A 146 -5.48 -23.46 0.97
C GLN A 146 -5.06 -22.09 1.54
N THR A 147 -5.91 -21.08 1.39
CA THR A 147 -5.60 -19.74 1.88
C THR A 147 -6.77 -19.19 2.67
N PHE A 148 -6.50 -18.74 3.89
CA PHE A 148 -7.42 -17.93 4.67
C PHE A 148 -7.30 -16.47 4.26
N ALA A 149 -8.42 -15.77 4.22
CA ALA A 149 -8.47 -14.33 4.05
C ALA A 149 -9.06 -13.70 5.31
N THR A 150 -8.33 -12.73 5.84
CA THR A 150 -8.79 -11.87 6.95
C THR A 150 -8.77 -10.43 6.46
N ALA A 151 -9.94 -9.84 6.33
CA ALA A 151 -10.12 -8.47 5.92
C ALA A 151 -10.25 -7.54 7.12
N PHE A 152 -9.85 -6.29 6.92
CA PHE A 152 -9.76 -5.30 7.98
C PHE A 152 -10.37 -3.99 7.50
N ASP A 153 -11.29 -3.48 8.31
CA ASP A 153 -11.87 -2.13 8.22
C ASP A 153 -11.02 -1.17 9.09
N LEU A 154 -10.56 -0.06 8.52
CA LEU A 154 -9.73 0.91 9.22
C LEU A 154 -10.48 1.67 10.33
N ASP A 155 -11.82 1.75 10.28
CA ASP A 155 -12.64 2.28 11.39
C ASP A 155 -12.42 1.46 12.67
N SER A 156 -12.15 0.14 12.54
CA SER A 156 -11.87 -0.74 13.69
C SER A 156 -10.58 -0.36 14.43
N PHE A 157 -9.68 0.37 13.76
CA PHE A 157 -8.44 0.88 14.32
C PHE A 157 -8.57 2.32 14.85
N GLY A 158 -9.77 2.92 14.75
CA GLY A 158 -10.02 4.31 15.10
C GLY A 158 -9.51 5.31 14.06
N ILE A 159 -9.26 4.86 12.83
CA ILE A 159 -8.95 5.74 11.69
C ILE A 159 -10.28 6.29 11.20
N ALA A 160 -10.40 7.61 11.02
CA ALA A 160 -11.67 8.16 10.49
C ALA A 160 -11.76 7.99 8.97
N ILE A 161 -12.97 7.88 8.43
CA ILE A 161 -13.20 7.89 6.97
C ILE A 161 -12.53 9.11 6.33
N GLY A 162 -11.78 8.88 5.24
CA GLY A 162 -10.98 9.89 4.54
C GLY A 162 -9.59 10.15 5.13
N GLU A 163 -9.26 9.59 6.31
CA GLU A 163 -7.88 9.51 6.77
C GLU A 163 -7.14 8.37 6.08
N SER A 164 -5.80 8.38 6.16
CA SER A 164 -4.99 7.37 5.49
C SER A 164 -3.90 6.79 6.37
N ILE A 165 -3.60 5.50 6.13
CA ILE A 165 -2.46 4.81 6.70
C ILE A 165 -1.32 4.69 5.69
N ILE A 166 -0.10 4.56 6.19
CA ILE A 166 1.12 4.40 5.38
C ILE A 166 1.70 3.00 5.45
N ALA A 167 1.36 2.24 6.50
CA ALA A 167 1.93 0.94 6.75
C ALA A 167 1.04 0.12 7.69
N ILE A 168 1.23 -1.19 7.63
CA ILE A 168 0.68 -2.16 8.57
C ILE A 168 1.82 -2.96 9.20
N ARG A 169 1.60 -3.44 10.42
CA ARG A 169 2.41 -4.46 11.06
C ARG A 169 1.57 -5.70 11.26
N ILE A 170 2.14 -6.86 10.97
CA ILE A 170 1.52 -8.15 11.17
C ILE A 170 2.39 -8.90 12.16
N ALA A 171 1.76 -9.39 13.24
CA ALA A 171 2.43 -10.11 14.30
C ALA A 171 1.75 -11.45 14.54
N ASN A 172 2.55 -12.50 14.74
CA ASN A 172 2.05 -13.74 15.30
C ASN A 172 1.42 -13.50 16.67
N LEU A 173 0.32 -14.18 17.00
CA LEU A 173 -0.09 -14.28 18.40
C LEU A 173 0.80 -15.28 19.13
N ILE A 174 0.90 -15.16 20.44
CA ILE A 174 1.55 -16.19 21.28
C ILE A 174 0.55 -16.69 22.33
N SER A 175 0.87 -17.83 22.94
CA SER A 175 -0.02 -18.50 23.90
C SER A 175 -0.45 -17.64 25.11
N SER A 176 0.36 -16.64 25.48
CA SER A 176 0.05 -15.70 26.57
C SER A 176 -0.80 -14.51 26.16
N ASP A 177 -1.09 -14.34 24.87
CA ASP A 177 -1.90 -13.22 24.41
C ASP A 177 -3.35 -13.34 24.87
N THR A 178 -3.91 -12.18 25.16
CA THR A 178 -5.34 -12.03 25.39
C THR A 178 -5.89 -10.96 24.46
N VAL A 179 -7.16 -11.07 24.12
CA VAL A 179 -7.87 -10.20 23.19
C VAL A 179 -9.19 -9.77 23.81
N GLY A 180 -9.93 -8.91 23.10
CA GLY A 180 -11.22 -8.41 23.52
C GLY A 180 -12.30 -9.48 23.70
N ALA A 181 -13.50 -9.01 24.01
CA ALA A 181 -14.65 -9.88 24.20
C ALA A 181 -14.97 -10.69 22.93
N GLY A 182 -15.46 -11.92 23.13
CA GLY A 182 -15.81 -12.82 22.01
C GLY A 182 -14.63 -13.59 21.43
N GLY A 183 -13.41 -13.40 21.95
CA GLY A 183 -12.22 -14.11 21.49
C GLY A 183 -11.53 -13.49 20.28
N GLN A 184 -11.88 -12.24 19.94
CA GLN A 184 -11.16 -11.38 19.01
C GLN A 184 -11.10 -9.94 19.54
N GLY A 185 -10.38 -9.05 18.87
CA GLY A 185 -10.23 -7.65 19.27
C GLY A 185 -8.78 -7.26 19.59
N PHE A 186 -8.60 -6.08 20.18
CA PHE A 186 -7.27 -5.59 20.52
C PHE A 186 -6.58 -6.48 21.55
N LEU A 187 -5.27 -6.66 21.37
CA LEU A 187 -4.43 -7.38 22.32
C LEU A 187 -4.44 -6.69 23.69
N GLY A 188 -4.45 -7.49 24.75
CA GLY A 188 -4.59 -7.06 26.15
C GLY A 188 -6.02 -7.07 26.70
N GLY A 189 -7.00 -7.62 25.97
CA GLY A 189 -8.42 -7.57 26.35
C GLY A 189 -8.89 -8.61 27.37
N GLY A 190 -8.01 -9.51 27.85
CA GLY A 190 -8.30 -10.44 28.95
C GLY A 190 -8.97 -11.77 28.57
N VAL A 191 -9.37 -11.98 27.32
CA VAL A 191 -9.94 -13.25 26.83
C VAL A 191 -8.93 -14.00 25.96
N THR A 192 -8.84 -15.33 26.06
CA THR A 192 -7.98 -16.12 25.17
C THR A 192 -8.52 -16.09 23.73
N PRO A 193 -7.68 -15.82 22.71
CA PRO A 193 -8.12 -15.86 21.32
C PRO A 193 -8.59 -17.26 20.91
N ASN A 194 -9.57 -17.32 20.02
CA ASN A 194 -10.10 -18.57 19.44
C ASN A 194 -10.18 -18.47 17.92
N THR A 195 -10.41 -19.57 17.25
CA THR A 195 -10.31 -19.69 15.78
C THR A 195 -11.51 -19.14 14.99
N GLY A 196 -12.52 -18.57 15.66
CA GLY A 196 -13.76 -18.14 15.03
C GLY A 196 -14.51 -19.29 14.33
N SER A 197 -15.52 -18.95 13.53
CA SER A 197 -16.39 -19.95 12.89
C SER A 197 -15.64 -20.89 11.95
N LEU A 198 -14.64 -20.39 11.23
CA LEU A 198 -13.87 -21.18 10.27
C LEU A 198 -13.03 -22.27 10.93
N GLY A 199 -12.56 -22.07 12.17
CA GLY A 199 -11.90 -23.15 12.94
C GLY A 199 -12.79 -23.83 13.98
N GLY A 200 -14.11 -23.60 13.95
CA GLY A 200 -15.06 -24.26 14.85
C GLY A 200 -15.19 -23.62 16.24
N ASN A 201 -14.76 -22.36 16.38
CA ASN A 201 -14.82 -21.55 17.61
C ASN A 201 -14.06 -22.18 18.79
N ILE A 202 -12.93 -22.84 18.49
CA ILE A 202 -12.06 -23.45 19.51
C ILE A 202 -10.87 -22.55 19.82
N THR A 203 -10.37 -22.61 21.06
CA THR A 203 -9.08 -22.02 21.42
C THR A 203 -7.97 -22.61 20.54
N TYR A 204 -7.05 -21.76 20.11
CA TYR A 204 -5.91 -22.18 19.29
C TYR A 204 -5.07 -23.26 20.00
N PRO A 205 -4.88 -24.44 19.38
CA PRO A 205 -3.89 -25.39 19.88
C PRO A 205 -2.47 -24.83 19.67
N SER A 206 -1.50 -25.32 20.43
CA SER A 206 -0.14 -24.75 20.46
C SER A 206 0.56 -24.71 19.09
N GLY A 207 0.28 -25.67 18.20
CA GLY A 207 0.82 -25.70 16.84
C GLY A 207 0.00 -24.89 15.83
N ARG A 208 -0.65 -23.80 16.25
CA ARG A 208 -1.42 -22.89 15.39
C ARG A 208 -1.07 -21.41 15.60
N PHE A 209 0.06 -21.19 16.25
CA PHE A 209 0.63 -19.87 16.49
C PHE A 209 1.81 -19.67 15.55
N ASP A 210 1.62 -20.00 14.27
CA ASP A 210 2.67 -20.07 13.26
C ASP A 210 2.17 -19.59 11.88
N PRO A 211 1.44 -18.45 11.82
CA PRO A 211 0.75 -18.03 10.61
C PRO A 211 1.74 -17.81 9.46
N ASP A 212 1.45 -18.47 8.33
CA ASP A 212 2.23 -18.36 7.09
C ASP A 212 1.68 -17.24 6.19
N ILE A 213 2.07 -16.00 6.48
CA ILE A 213 1.59 -14.82 5.74
C ILE A 213 2.03 -14.88 4.28
N THR A 214 1.05 -14.87 3.39
CA THR A 214 1.19 -15.08 1.95
C THR A 214 1.16 -13.78 1.18
N TYR A 215 0.14 -12.96 1.42
CA TYR A 215 -0.10 -11.75 0.64
C TYR A 215 -0.84 -10.70 1.45
N ALA A 216 -0.64 -9.43 1.12
CA ALA A 216 -1.39 -8.32 1.70
C ALA A 216 -1.68 -7.29 0.61
N VAL A 217 -2.93 -6.84 0.53
CA VAL A 217 -3.41 -5.98 -0.56
C VAL A 217 -4.52 -5.07 -0.08
N ALA A 218 -4.55 -3.85 -0.59
CA ALA A 218 -5.65 -2.94 -0.37
C ALA A 218 -6.84 -3.30 -1.29
N LEU A 219 -8.04 -3.24 -0.73
CA LEU A 219 -9.31 -3.43 -1.46
C LEU A 219 -9.71 -2.16 -2.23
N ASN A 220 -9.16 -1.02 -1.82
CA ASN A 220 -9.34 0.28 -2.45
C ASN A 220 -8.03 0.76 -3.10
N ASN A 221 -8.14 1.70 -4.05
CA ASN A 221 -6.96 2.24 -4.74
C ASN A 221 -6.02 2.93 -3.76
N VAL A 222 -4.74 2.58 -3.83
CA VAL A 222 -3.70 3.29 -3.09
C VAL A 222 -3.25 4.53 -3.85
N VAL A 223 -3.07 5.63 -3.13
CA VAL A 223 -2.78 6.93 -3.72
C VAL A 223 -1.35 7.33 -3.38
N PRO A 224 -0.50 7.69 -4.36
CA PRO A 224 0.85 8.15 -4.07
C PRO A 224 0.84 9.28 -3.03
N THR A 225 1.73 9.21 -2.04
CA THR A 225 1.94 10.37 -1.15
C THR A 225 2.44 11.50 -2.04
N ALA A 226 1.62 12.55 -2.20
CA ALA A 226 1.98 13.67 -3.07
C ALA A 226 3.41 14.11 -2.76
N ILE A 227 4.30 14.00 -3.76
CA ILE A 227 5.60 14.65 -3.72
C ILE A 227 5.26 16.14 -3.56
N PRO A 228 5.80 16.88 -2.57
CA PRO A 228 5.63 18.31 -2.55
C PRO A 228 6.07 18.82 -3.92
N PHE A 229 5.13 19.31 -4.72
CA PHE A 229 5.44 20.00 -5.94
C PHE A 229 6.09 21.30 -5.48
N GLU A 230 7.41 21.28 -5.29
CA GLU A 230 8.18 22.51 -5.24
C GLU A 230 7.97 23.15 -6.61
N PHE A 231 7.01 24.08 -6.69
CA PHE A 231 7.01 25.06 -7.74
C PHE A 231 8.36 25.76 -7.64
N SER A 232 9.34 25.30 -8.41
CA SER A 232 10.54 26.08 -8.65
C SER A 232 10.07 27.33 -9.39
N PRO A 233 10.07 28.53 -8.77
CA PRO A 233 9.57 29.74 -9.40
C PRO A 233 10.41 30.15 -10.62
N SER A 234 11.55 29.48 -10.87
CA SER A 234 12.40 29.68 -12.03
C SER A 234 11.78 29.29 -13.37
N LEU A 235 10.74 28.43 -13.40
CA LEU A 235 9.98 28.13 -14.64
C LEU A 235 8.72 28.99 -14.81
N GLY A 236 8.25 29.65 -13.75
CA GLY A 236 7.11 30.56 -13.81
C GLY A 236 7.38 31.87 -14.57
N LEU A 237 8.66 32.21 -14.80
CA LEU A 237 9.05 33.43 -15.51
C LEU A 237 9.04 33.28 -17.05
N ILE A 238 8.99 32.07 -17.60
CA ILE A 238 8.99 31.87 -19.05
C ILE A 238 7.58 32.06 -19.65
N ILE A 239 6.51 31.84 -18.88
CA ILE A 239 5.13 31.97 -19.39
C ILE A 239 4.59 33.41 -19.26
N PHE A 240 5.05 34.22 -18.30
CA PHE A 240 4.63 35.63 -18.17
C PHE A 240 5.66 36.66 -18.66
N GLY A 241 6.93 36.28 -18.87
CA GLY A 241 7.96 37.19 -19.41
C GLY A 241 7.81 37.52 -20.90
N GLY A 242 7.03 36.74 -21.65
CA GLY A 242 6.85 36.92 -23.10
C GLY A 242 5.98 38.12 -23.52
N TRP A 243 5.17 38.68 -22.62
CA TRP A 243 4.23 39.76 -22.97
C TRP A 243 4.75 41.19 -22.71
N VAL A 244 5.81 41.36 -21.92
CA VAL A 244 6.27 42.71 -21.51
C VAL A 244 7.35 43.29 -22.45
N MET A 245 7.97 42.48 -23.32
CA MET A 245 9.11 42.93 -24.15
C MET A 245 8.77 43.37 -25.59
N PHE A 246 7.50 43.44 -25.99
CA PHE A 246 7.11 43.91 -27.34
C PHE A 246 6.39 45.27 -27.39
N GLY A 247 6.26 45.97 -26.27
CA GLY A 247 5.43 47.17 -26.15
C GLY A 247 6.11 48.55 -26.26
N LYS A 248 7.40 48.65 -26.60
CA LYS A 248 8.05 49.97 -26.76
C LYS A 248 9.04 50.01 -27.92
N LEU A 249 8.51 50.12 -29.13
CA LEU A 249 9.29 50.64 -30.26
C LEU A 249 8.50 51.75 -30.97
N LYS A 250 9.04 52.97 -30.78
CA LYS A 250 8.90 54.18 -31.62
C LYS A 250 7.57 54.94 -31.58
N GLN A 251 7.61 56.10 -30.92
CA GLN A 251 7.15 57.31 -31.60
C GLN A 251 8.22 58.39 -31.50
N THR A 252 8.60 58.85 -32.69
CA THR A 252 9.67 59.77 -33.05
C THR A 252 9.41 61.21 -32.59
N SER A 253 10.50 61.91 -32.29
CA SER A 253 10.56 63.34 -31.98
C SER A 253 9.89 64.20 -33.05
N LYS A 254 9.21 65.26 -32.59
CA LYS A 254 8.96 66.45 -33.41
C LYS A 254 9.81 67.61 -32.89
N VAL A 255 10.46 68.21 -33.88
CA VAL A 255 11.44 69.29 -33.86
C VAL A 255 10.75 70.64 -33.60
N ASN A 256 11.48 71.53 -32.94
CA ASN A 256 11.19 72.95 -32.73
C ASN A 256 10.70 73.69 -33.99
N LYS A 257 9.73 74.58 -33.80
CA LYS A 257 9.78 75.99 -34.21
C LYS A 257 8.80 76.79 -33.35
#